data_AF-A0AAD5B526-F1
#
_entry.id   AF-A0AAD5B526-F1
#
_cell.length_a   1.000
_cell.length_b   1.000
_cell.length_c   1.000
_cell.angle_alpha   90.00
_cell.angle_beta   90.00
_cell.angle_gamma   90.00
#
_symmetry.space_group_name_H-M   'P 1'
#
loop_
_entity.id
_entity.type
_entity.pdbx_description
1 polymer ?
#
loop_
_entity_poly.entity_id
_entity_poly.type
_entity_poly.pdbx_seq_one_letter_code
_entity_poly.pdbx_strand_id
1 'polypeptide(L)'
;VHRSAVDQTLYSQTGHLDLFLRFLLGLSLESNRKLLHAFITQTGSSSQNKEKTVQYIKKKISTNINTEKSINLLYCLNELGDDSLVEEIQQYLKSGAQSELSPSQWSALVFVLLTSAQDLEEFDLNKYITPDEIRDEILVRVMPVIAASRKAIIRCSKITKRSGKALTSVLNSETSSLRELHLTVDTLNLSENKLEDSGVKRLSALLANPECKVKDLRLWSCGVSDEGCAALDSALRSNPSHLKDLNLSGNKVGDSGVKCLSAVLEHPHCKLEKL
;
A
#
# COMPACT_ATOMS: atom_id res chain seq x y z
N VAL A 1 -28.52 21.42 1.78
CA VAL A 1 -27.55 21.83 0.73
C VAL A 1 -26.48 20.76 0.51
N HIS A 2 -25.65 20.41 1.49
CA HIS A 2 -24.51 19.49 1.27
C HIS A 2 -24.90 18.13 0.70
N ARG A 3 -25.94 17.45 1.23
CA ARG A 3 -26.38 16.15 0.68
C ARG A 3 -26.77 16.22 -0.79
N SER A 4 -27.53 17.24 -1.17
CA SER A 4 -27.92 17.47 -2.57
C SER A 4 -26.70 17.76 -3.43
N ALA A 5 -25.71 18.50 -2.95
CA ALA A 5 -24.47 18.76 -3.68
C ALA A 5 -23.68 17.45 -3.88
N VAL A 6 -23.55 16.63 -2.83
CA VAL A 6 -22.93 15.30 -2.90
C VAL A 6 -23.63 14.43 -3.96
N ASP A 7 -24.97 14.35 -3.93
CA ASP A 7 -25.72 13.56 -4.91
C ASP A 7 -25.54 14.07 -6.34
N GLN A 8 -25.59 15.39 -6.57
CA GLN A 8 -25.38 15.99 -7.88
C GLN A 8 -23.98 15.70 -8.43
N THR A 9 -22.94 15.81 -7.59
CA THR A 9 -21.58 15.44 -7.96
C THR A 9 -21.49 13.95 -8.30
N LEU A 10 -22.18 13.08 -7.56
CA LEU A 10 -22.22 11.64 -7.86
C LEU A 10 -23.02 11.30 -9.13
N TYR A 11 -24.03 12.09 -9.52
CA TYR A 11 -24.75 11.90 -10.79
C TYR A 11 -24.02 12.47 -12.00
N SER A 12 -23.14 13.44 -11.77
CA SER A 12 -22.35 14.05 -12.84
C SER A 12 -21.52 13.00 -13.59
N GLN A 13 -21.55 13.11 -14.92
CA GLN A 13 -20.74 12.28 -15.81
C GLN A 13 -19.32 12.86 -15.99
N THR A 14 -19.16 14.16 -15.79
CA THR A 14 -17.89 14.87 -15.88
C THR A 14 -17.49 15.31 -14.47
N GLY A 15 -16.24 15.11 -14.04
CA GLY A 15 -15.76 15.46 -12.69
C GLY A 15 -15.75 16.96 -12.36
N HIS A 16 -16.41 17.81 -13.16
CA HIS A 16 -16.44 19.26 -13.00
C HIS A 16 -17.01 19.73 -11.66
N LEU A 17 -17.95 18.97 -11.07
CA LEU A 17 -18.53 19.28 -9.75
C LEU A 17 -17.66 18.81 -8.59
N ASP A 18 -16.55 18.11 -8.84
CA ASP A 18 -15.73 17.52 -7.78
C ASP A 18 -15.03 18.61 -6.97
N LEU A 19 -14.35 19.52 -7.65
CA LEU A 19 -13.68 20.65 -7.02
C LEU A 19 -14.68 21.60 -6.36
N PHE A 20 -15.84 21.80 -6.99
CA PHE A 20 -16.92 22.62 -6.41
C PHE A 20 -17.41 22.02 -5.08
N LEU A 21 -17.62 20.71 -5.03
CA LEU A 21 -18.06 20.04 -3.81
C LEU A 21 -17.02 20.19 -2.69
N ARG A 22 -15.72 20.00 -2.99
CA ARG A 22 -14.64 20.20 -2.01
C ARG A 22 -14.63 21.62 -1.47
N PHE A 23 -14.69 22.61 -2.37
CA PHE A 23 -14.70 24.02 -1.98
C PHE A 23 -15.93 24.35 -1.11
N LEU A 24 -17.12 23.89 -1.51
CA LEU A 24 -18.36 24.09 -0.75
C LEU A 24 -18.27 23.51 0.67
N LEU A 25 -17.72 22.30 0.80
CA LEU A 25 -17.54 21.66 2.10
C LEU A 25 -16.45 22.34 2.93
N GLY A 26 -15.35 22.76 2.31
CA GLY A 26 -14.31 23.56 2.96
C GLY A 26 -14.85 24.88 3.52
N LEU A 27 -15.71 25.58 2.78
CA LEU A 27 -16.38 26.79 3.29
C LEU A 27 -17.28 26.52 4.51
N SER A 28 -17.75 25.29 4.66
CA SER A 28 -18.62 24.91 5.78
C SER A 28 -17.86 24.71 7.10
N LEU A 29 -16.53 24.62 7.06
CA LEU A 29 -15.66 24.55 8.24
C LEU A 29 -15.82 25.78 9.14
N GLU A 30 -15.76 25.57 10.45
CA GLU A 30 -15.89 26.64 11.44
C GLU A 30 -14.80 27.72 11.29
N SER A 31 -13.59 27.33 10.89
CA SER A 31 -12.48 28.24 10.56
C SER A 31 -12.82 29.20 9.42
N ASN A 32 -13.43 28.68 8.35
CA ASN A 32 -13.79 29.44 7.15
C ASN A 32 -15.11 30.20 7.31
N ARG A 33 -16.02 29.71 8.17
CA ARG A 33 -17.24 30.42 8.53
C ARG A 33 -16.97 31.73 9.25
N LYS A 34 -15.95 31.80 10.10
CA LYS A 34 -15.56 33.06 10.75
C LYS A 34 -15.19 34.14 9.73
N LEU A 35 -14.51 33.74 8.64
CA LEU A 35 -14.17 34.63 7.53
C LEU A 35 -15.42 35.02 6.72
N LEU A 36 -16.33 34.06 6.48
CA LEU A 36 -17.58 34.30 5.76
C LEU A 36 -18.59 35.14 6.57
N HIS A 37 -18.53 35.13 7.90
CA HIS A 37 -19.44 35.90 8.76
C HIS A 37 -19.34 37.42 8.51
N ALA A 38 -18.18 37.88 8.03
CA ALA A 38 -17.99 39.26 7.58
C ALA A 38 -18.77 39.61 6.30
N PHE A 39 -19.16 38.61 5.51
CA PHE A 39 -19.81 38.76 4.20
C PHE A 39 -21.25 38.22 4.16
N ILE A 40 -21.59 37.25 5.02
CA ILE A 40 -22.87 36.54 5.02
C ILE A 40 -23.31 36.30 6.47
N THR A 41 -24.38 36.97 6.90
CA THR A 41 -25.10 36.65 8.15
C THR A 41 -25.96 35.42 7.92
N GLN A 42 -25.49 34.21 8.27
CA GLN A 42 -26.33 33.00 8.23
C GLN A 42 -26.67 32.46 9.62
N THR A 43 -27.96 32.11 9.73
CA THR A 43 -28.71 31.55 10.84
C THR A 43 -28.72 30.02 10.78
N GLY A 44 -28.33 29.37 11.88
CA GLY A 44 -28.55 27.92 12.10
C GLY A 44 -27.33 27.16 12.64
N SER A 45 -27.56 26.35 13.69
CA SER A 45 -26.60 25.46 14.37
C SER A 45 -25.81 24.60 13.37
N SER A 46 -24.50 24.88 13.24
CA SER A 46 -23.62 24.38 12.17
C SER A 46 -23.07 22.97 12.44
N SER A 47 -22.80 22.62 13.69
CA SER A 47 -22.10 21.39 14.08
C SER A 47 -22.92 20.13 13.75
N GLN A 48 -24.22 20.15 14.02
CA GLN A 48 -25.13 19.05 13.68
C GLN A 48 -25.24 18.80 12.15
N ASN A 49 -24.97 19.81 11.32
CA ASN A 49 -24.99 19.68 9.87
C ASN A 49 -23.69 19.08 9.31
N LYS A 50 -22.54 19.35 9.94
CA LYS A 50 -21.25 18.74 9.57
C LYS A 50 -21.29 17.24 9.78
N GLU A 51 -21.63 16.79 10.98
CA GLU A 51 -21.69 15.36 11.34
C GLU A 51 -22.65 14.59 10.41
N LYS A 52 -23.84 15.16 10.15
CA LYS A 52 -24.81 14.59 9.21
C LYS A 52 -24.32 14.52 7.76
N THR A 53 -23.37 15.38 7.38
CA THR A 53 -22.76 15.39 6.04
C THR A 53 -21.65 14.35 5.97
N VAL A 54 -20.77 14.27 6.97
CA VAL A 54 -19.73 13.25 7.12
C VAL A 54 -20.34 11.85 7.06
N GLN A 55 -21.33 11.58 7.90
CA GLN A 55 -22.03 10.28 7.92
C GLN A 55 -22.71 9.95 6.59
N TYR A 56 -23.20 10.97 5.87
CA TYR A 56 -23.77 10.77 4.55
C TYR A 56 -22.72 10.39 3.50
N ILE A 57 -21.58 11.07 3.50
CA ILE A 57 -20.46 10.79 2.59
C ILE A 57 -19.93 9.37 2.86
N LYS A 58 -19.72 9.00 4.12
CA LYS A 58 -19.32 7.64 4.54
C LYS A 58 -20.27 6.58 4.03
N LYS A 59 -21.58 6.80 4.18
CA LYS A 59 -22.62 5.92 3.64
C LYS A 59 -22.52 5.76 2.11
N LYS A 60 -22.19 6.83 1.38
CA LYS A 60 -22.03 6.77 -0.09
C LYS A 60 -20.77 6.00 -0.49
N ILE A 61 -19.65 6.20 0.20
CA ILE A 61 -18.42 5.44 -0.04
C ILE A 61 -18.67 3.93 0.16
N SER A 62 -19.43 3.56 1.19
CA SER A 62 -19.77 2.16 1.48
C SER A 62 -20.78 1.53 0.49
N THR A 63 -21.45 2.32 -0.37
CA THR A 63 -22.33 1.79 -1.43
C THR A 63 -21.59 1.33 -2.71
N ASN A 64 -20.27 1.13 -2.64
CA ASN A 64 -19.41 0.68 -3.75
C ASN A 64 -19.58 1.52 -5.03
N ILE A 65 -19.46 2.84 -4.89
CA ILE A 65 -19.40 3.78 -6.03
C ILE A 65 -18.09 3.63 -6.79
N ASN A 66 -18.02 4.17 -8.01
CA ASN A 66 -16.81 4.09 -8.83
C ASN A 66 -15.59 4.71 -8.10
N THR A 67 -14.38 4.26 -8.46
CA THR A 67 -13.14 4.64 -7.78
C THR A 67 -12.91 6.15 -7.78
N GLU A 68 -13.15 6.84 -8.90
CA GLU A 68 -12.92 8.29 -9.01
C GLU A 68 -13.85 9.10 -8.10
N LYS A 69 -15.13 8.74 -8.06
CA LYS A 69 -16.14 9.35 -7.18
C LYS A 69 -15.84 9.05 -5.72
N SER A 70 -15.40 7.83 -5.41
CA SER A 70 -14.93 7.47 -4.07
C SER A 70 -13.76 8.36 -3.65
N ILE A 71 -12.74 8.51 -4.50
CA ILE A 71 -11.60 9.40 -4.26
C ILE A 71 -12.06 10.83 -4.01
N ASN A 72 -12.99 11.35 -4.81
CA ASN A 72 -13.51 12.70 -4.60
C ASN A 72 -14.21 12.87 -3.25
N LEU A 73 -15.04 11.90 -2.86
CA LEU A 73 -15.70 11.90 -1.55
C LEU A 73 -14.71 11.77 -0.39
N LEU A 74 -13.58 11.09 -0.59
CA LEU A 74 -12.52 11.00 0.41
C LEU A 74 -11.80 12.33 0.61
N TYR A 75 -11.50 13.05 -0.47
CA TYR A 75 -11.05 14.43 -0.36
C TYR A 75 -12.05 15.30 0.39
N CYS A 76 -13.35 15.10 0.17
CA CYS A 76 -14.38 15.82 0.91
C CYS A 76 -14.36 15.51 2.42
N LEU A 77 -14.09 14.27 2.83
CA LEU A 77 -13.91 13.93 4.25
C LEU A 77 -12.66 14.58 4.85
N ASN A 78 -11.55 14.59 4.09
CA ASN A 78 -10.32 15.28 4.49
C ASN A 78 -10.51 16.79 4.64
N GLU A 79 -11.20 17.44 3.69
CA GLU A 79 -11.59 18.85 3.80
C GLU A 79 -12.48 19.11 5.01
N LEU A 80 -13.31 18.15 5.41
CA LEU A 80 -14.11 18.23 6.63
C LEU A 80 -13.30 17.91 7.89
N GLY A 81 -12.03 17.53 7.79
CA GLY A 81 -11.19 17.13 8.92
C GLY A 81 -11.74 15.91 9.66
N ASP A 82 -12.28 14.94 8.93
CA ASP A 82 -12.75 13.67 9.47
C ASP A 82 -11.76 12.54 9.18
N ASP A 83 -10.93 12.21 10.17
CA ASP A 83 -9.94 11.12 10.11
C ASP A 83 -10.49 9.78 10.65
N SER A 84 -11.70 9.81 11.19
CA SER A 84 -12.32 8.66 11.89
C SER A 84 -12.69 7.50 10.96
N LEU A 85 -12.62 7.68 9.64
CA LEU A 85 -12.94 6.63 8.67
C LEU A 85 -12.04 5.38 8.82
N VAL A 86 -10.76 5.56 9.17
CA VAL A 86 -9.86 4.42 9.42
C VAL A 86 -10.30 3.65 10.66
N GLU A 87 -10.65 4.35 11.73
CA GLU A 87 -11.13 3.73 12.97
C GLU A 87 -12.44 2.97 12.74
N GLU A 88 -13.35 3.54 11.95
CA GLU A 88 -14.61 2.88 11.57
C GLU A 88 -14.37 1.63 10.70
N ILE A 89 -13.48 1.71 9.70
CA ILE A 89 -13.10 0.54 8.88
C ILE A 89 -12.47 -0.55 9.77
N GLN A 90 -11.58 -0.17 10.70
CA GLN A 90 -10.97 -1.12 11.62
C GLN A 90 -11.98 -1.74 12.58
N GLN A 91 -12.92 -0.96 13.13
CA GLN A 91 -13.99 -1.46 13.99
C GLN A 91 -14.91 -2.41 13.21
N TYR A 92 -15.24 -2.07 11.97
CA TYR A 92 -16.01 -2.92 11.07
C TYR A 92 -15.33 -4.28 10.87
N LEU A 93 -14.04 -4.29 10.52
CA LEU A 93 -13.26 -5.51 10.34
C LEU A 93 -13.14 -6.33 11.64
N LYS A 94 -12.99 -5.67 12.79
CA LYS A 94 -12.93 -6.32 14.12
C LYS A 94 -14.26 -6.93 14.56
N SER A 95 -15.39 -6.37 14.12
CA SER A 95 -16.74 -6.85 14.48
C SER A 95 -17.10 -8.22 13.87
N GLY A 96 -16.20 -8.81 13.06
CA GLY A 96 -16.43 -10.13 12.47
C GLY A 96 -17.47 -10.14 11.36
N ALA A 97 -17.92 -8.97 10.88
CA ALA A 97 -18.66 -8.86 9.63
C ALA A 97 -17.70 -9.22 8.49
N GLN A 98 -17.71 -10.49 8.09
CA GLN A 98 -16.84 -11.11 7.08
C GLN A 98 -17.04 -10.58 5.65
N SER A 99 -17.38 -9.31 5.45
CA SER A 99 -17.35 -8.74 4.12
C SER A 99 -15.97 -8.14 3.86
N GLU A 100 -15.28 -8.72 2.87
CA GLU A 100 -14.13 -8.13 2.19
C GLU A 100 -14.40 -6.63 1.91
N LEU A 101 -13.43 -5.76 2.22
CA LEU A 101 -13.54 -4.36 1.85
C LEU A 101 -13.68 -4.25 0.32
N SER A 102 -14.67 -3.50 -0.13
CA SER A 102 -14.83 -3.20 -1.56
C SER A 102 -13.61 -2.41 -2.09
N PRO A 103 -13.39 -2.39 -3.42
CA PRO A 103 -12.31 -1.61 -4.03
C PRO A 103 -12.29 -0.13 -3.63
N SER A 104 -13.48 0.48 -3.47
CA SER A 104 -13.64 1.87 -3.02
C SER A 104 -13.27 2.05 -1.56
N GLN A 105 -13.63 1.10 -0.68
CA GLN A 105 -13.21 1.10 0.72
C GLN A 105 -11.70 0.89 0.89
N TRP A 106 -11.06 0.06 0.06
CA TRP A 106 -9.60 -0.03 0.07
C TRP A 106 -8.93 1.26 -0.39
N SER A 107 -9.46 1.91 -1.43
CA SER A 107 -8.99 3.22 -1.86
C SER A 107 -9.18 4.28 -0.78
N ALA A 108 -10.28 4.19 -0.01
CA ALA A 108 -10.52 5.02 1.16
C ALA A 108 -9.48 4.84 2.25
N LEU A 109 -9.22 3.59 2.62
CA LEU A 109 -8.21 3.27 3.61
C LEU A 109 -6.83 3.80 3.18
N VAL A 110 -6.42 3.53 1.94
CA VAL A 110 -5.14 4.02 1.40
C VAL A 110 -5.06 5.54 1.44
N PHE A 111 -6.12 6.23 1.04
CA PHE A 111 -6.16 7.69 1.06
C PHE A 111 -5.97 8.24 2.47
N VAL A 112 -6.76 7.78 3.44
CA VAL A 112 -6.68 8.31 4.81
C VAL A 112 -5.33 8.01 5.46
N LEU A 113 -4.74 6.84 5.20
CA LEU A 113 -3.40 6.52 5.69
C LEU A 113 -2.34 7.47 5.12
N LEU A 114 -2.46 7.89 3.86
CA LEU A 114 -1.51 8.80 3.21
C LEU A 114 -1.73 10.28 3.53
N THR A 115 -2.96 10.68 3.86
CA THR A 115 -3.29 12.08 4.17
C THR A 115 -3.31 12.39 5.66
N SER A 116 -3.15 11.37 6.52
CA SER A 116 -2.97 11.58 7.95
C SER A 116 -1.77 12.49 8.21
N ALA A 117 -1.91 13.44 9.15
CA ALA A 117 -0.86 14.38 9.51
C ALA A 117 0.33 13.73 10.26
N GLN A 118 0.29 12.43 10.53
CA GLN A 118 1.34 11.68 11.21
C GLN A 118 2.17 10.87 10.21
N ASP A 119 3.49 10.84 10.43
CA ASP A 119 4.38 9.95 9.68
C ASP A 119 3.98 8.49 9.90
N LEU A 120 3.87 7.73 8.80
CA LEU A 120 3.53 6.31 8.85
C LEU A 120 4.73 5.49 9.34
N GLU A 121 4.87 5.34 10.65
CA GLU A 121 5.96 4.54 11.23
C GLU A 121 5.86 3.05 10.85
N GLU A 122 4.67 2.45 11.00
CA GLU A 122 4.45 1.04 10.69
C GLU A 122 3.10 0.81 9.99
N PHE A 123 3.15 0.16 8.83
CA PHE A 123 1.99 -0.37 8.15
C PHE A 123 1.99 -1.90 8.18
N ASP A 124 1.04 -2.50 8.89
CA ASP A 124 0.80 -3.95 8.88
C ASP A 124 -0.49 -4.26 8.14
N LEU A 125 -0.37 -4.83 6.94
CA LEU A 125 -1.53 -5.16 6.09
C LEU A 125 -2.46 -6.17 6.77
N ASN A 126 -1.93 -7.02 7.65
CA ASN A 126 -2.72 -8.05 8.33
C ASN A 126 -3.67 -7.47 9.38
N LYS A 127 -3.51 -6.20 9.75
CA LYS A 127 -4.48 -5.48 10.60
C LYS A 127 -5.81 -5.23 9.86
N TYR A 128 -5.83 -5.36 8.53
CA TYR A 128 -6.98 -5.02 7.69
C TYR A 128 -7.57 -6.20 6.94
N ILE A 129 -6.77 -7.24 6.68
CA ILE A 129 -7.18 -8.38 5.88
C ILE A 129 -6.41 -9.63 6.30
N THR A 130 -7.07 -10.79 6.24
CA THR A 130 -6.40 -12.04 6.56
C THR A 130 -5.41 -12.43 5.45
N PRO A 131 -4.25 -13.04 5.77
CA PRO A 131 -3.23 -13.40 4.77
C PRO A 131 -3.75 -14.21 3.57
N ASP A 132 -4.74 -15.06 3.80
CA ASP A 132 -5.32 -15.95 2.79
C ASP A 132 -6.26 -15.22 1.81
N GLU A 133 -6.77 -14.05 2.19
CA GLU A 133 -7.68 -13.24 1.37
C GLU A 133 -6.95 -12.15 0.58
N ILE A 134 -5.64 -11.96 0.79
CA ILE A 134 -4.86 -10.92 0.10
C ILE A 134 -4.72 -11.26 -1.38
N ARG A 135 -5.48 -10.56 -2.21
CA ARG A 135 -5.39 -10.62 -3.67
C ARG A 135 -4.33 -9.67 -4.21
N ASP A 136 -3.85 -9.97 -5.41
CA ASP A 136 -2.84 -9.16 -6.11
C ASP A 136 -3.26 -7.70 -6.32
N GLU A 137 -4.55 -7.46 -6.56
CA GLU A 137 -5.12 -6.13 -6.72
C GLU A 137 -5.06 -5.28 -5.43
N ILE A 138 -5.18 -5.92 -4.26
CA ILE A 138 -5.09 -5.26 -2.96
C ILE A 138 -3.64 -4.86 -2.72
N LEU A 139 -2.69 -5.78 -2.95
CA LEU A 139 -1.25 -5.50 -2.85
C LEU A 139 -0.85 -4.29 -3.69
N VAL A 140 -1.23 -4.26 -4.97
CA VAL A 140 -0.93 -3.11 -5.85
C VAL A 140 -1.52 -1.82 -5.29
N ARG A 141 -2.75 -1.87 -4.76
CA ARG A 141 -3.44 -0.69 -4.24
C ARG A 141 -2.80 -0.12 -2.98
N VAL A 142 -2.23 -0.97 -2.12
CA VAL A 142 -1.58 -0.53 -0.86
C VAL A 142 -0.09 -0.18 -1.03
N MET A 143 0.51 -0.38 -2.21
CA MET A 143 1.92 -0.02 -2.44
C MET A 143 2.28 1.44 -2.12
N PRO A 144 1.43 2.44 -2.42
CA PRO A 144 1.73 3.82 -2.01
C PRO A 144 1.88 3.97 -0.49
N VAL A 145 1.05 3.27 0.30
CA VAL A 145 1.15 3.27 1.77
C VAL A 145 2.44 2.60 2.21
N ILE A 146 2.80 1.47 1.59
CA ILE A 146 4.08 0.79 1.86
C ILE A 146 5.26 1.70 1.54
N ALA A 147 5.22 2.42 0.42
CA ALA A 147 6.28 3.34 0.02
C ALA A 147 6.43 4.53 0.98
N ALA A 148 5.32 5.01 1.54
CA ALA A 148 5.28 6.11 2.50
C ALA A 148 5.62 5.68 3.94
N SER A 149 5.51 4.40 4.26
CA SER A 149 5.75 3.88 5.60
C SER A 149 7.24 3.66 5.87
N ARG A 150 7.72 3.92 7.08
CA ARG A 150 9.08 3.57 7.49
C ARG A 150 9.28 2.06 7.59
N LYS A 151 8.28 1.36 8.14
CA LYS A 151 8.21 -0.10 8.23
C LYS A 151 6.92 -0.62 7.61
N ALA A 152 7.00 -1.70 6.86
CA ALA A 152 5.82 -2.39 6.34
C ALA A 152 5.88 -3.90 6.62
N ILE A 153 4.73 -4.50 6.94
CA ILE A 153 4.57 -5.93 7.21
C ILE A 153 3.53 -6.49 6.26
N ILE A 154 3.94 -7.48 5.45
CA ILE A 154 3.10 -8.14 4.45
C ILE A 154 3.21 -9.64 4.66
N ARG A 155 2.09 -10.30 4.94
CA ARG A 155 2.01 -11.76 4.98
C ARG A 155 0.93 -12.20 4.01
N CYS A 156 1.29 -12.88 2.93
CA CYS A 156 0.34 -13.38 1.94
C CYS A 156 0.92 -14.61 1.24
N SER A 157 0.10 -15.39 0.54
CA SER A 157 0.59 -16.57 -0.16
C SER A 157 1.56 -16.20 -1.31
N LYS A 158 1.24 -15.15 -2.08
CA LYS A 158 1.98 -14.85 -3.31
C LYS A 158 1.97 -13.37 -3.69
N ILE A 159 3.16 -12.87 -4.02
CA ILE A 159 3.37 -11.64 -4.78
C ILE A 159 3.60 -12.06 -6.25
N THR A 160 2.62 -11.78 -7.12
CA THR A 160 2.70 -12.12 -8.55
C THR A 160 3.58 -11.12 -9.30
N LYS A 161 3.80 -11.34 -10.61
CA LYS A 161 4.53 -10.39 -11.45
C LYS A 161 3.94 -8.97 -11.41
N ARG A 162 2.62 -8.83 -11.27
CA ARG A 162 1.93 -7.52 -11.25
C ARG A 162 2.18 -6.76 -9.94
N SER A 163 1.90 -7.35 -8.79
CA SER A 163 2.26 -6.76 -7.49
C SER A 163 3.77 -6.64 -7.30
N GLY A 164 4.55 -7.59 -7.84
CA GLY A 164 6.01 -7.56 -7.83
C GLY A 164 6.60 -6.40 -8.63
N LYS A 165 6.00 -6.03 -9.76
CA LYS A 165 6.35 -4.80 -10.49
C LYS A 165 6.12 -3.56 -9.62
N ALA A 166 4.97 -3.49 -8.93
CA ALA A 166 4.67 -2.37 -8.05
C ALA A 166 5.65 -2.30 -6.86
N LEU A 167 5.98 -3.44 -6.24
CA LEU A 167 6.99 -3.54 -5.20
C LEU A 167 8.38 -3.13 -5.71
N THR A 168 8.77 -3.54 -6.91
CA THR A 168 10.04 -3.12 -7.53
C THR A 168 10.12 -1.61 -7.69
N SER A 169 9.02 -0.96 -8.11
CA SER A 169 8.95 0.50 -8.15
C SER A 169 9.17 1.14 -6.78
N VAL A 170 8.66 0.53 -5.70
CA VAL A 170 8.91 1.01 -4.33
C VAL A 170 10.38 0.85 -3.96
N LEU A 171 10.96 -0.33 -4.19
CA LEU A 171 12.36 -0.64 -3.87
C LEU A 171 13.34 0.29 -4.61
N ASN A 172 13.04 0.62 -5.86
CA ASN A 172 13.89 1.48 -6.69
C ASN A 172 13.63 2.97 -6.48
N SER A 173 12.57 3.36 -5.76
CA SER A 173 12.24 4.77 -5.56
C SER A 173 13.13 5.41 -4.50
N GLU A 174 13.79 6.51 -4.87
CA GLU A 174 14.55 7.35 -3.92
C GLU A 174 13.65 8.12 -2.95
N THR A 175 12.38 8.32 -3.32
CA THR A 175 11.39 9.03 -2.49
C THR A 175 10.66 8.11 -1.51
N SER A 176 10.95 6.81 -1.50
CA SER A 176 10.35 5.90 -0.54
C SER A 176 10.93 6.12 0.86
N SER A 177 10.04 6.22 1.85
CA SER A 177 10.37 6.26 3.27
C SER A 177 10.72 4.87 3.83
N LEU A 178 10.49 3.80 3.07
CA LEU A 178 10.60 2.42 3.51
C LEU A 178 12.05 2.05 3.87
N ARG A 179 12.23 1.66 5.13
CA ARG A 179 13.51 1.18 5.70
C ARG A 179 13.45 -0.29 6.06
N GLU A 180 12.29 -0.77 6.48
CA GLU A 180 12.07 -2.15 6.91
C GLU A 180 10.84 -2.74 6.20
N LEU A 181 11.02 -3.87 5.51
CA LEU A 181 9.91 -4.59 4.91
C LEU A 181 9.96 -6.05 5.36
N HIS A 182 8.96 -6.45 6.14
CA HIS A 182 8.84 -7.82 6.64
C HIS A 182 7.90 -8.59 5.70
N LEU A 183 8.48 -9.47 4.88
CA LEU A 183 7.74 -10.30 3.94
C LEU A 183 7.65 -11.73 4.45
N THR A 184 6.44 -12.22 4.68
CA THR A 184 6.19 -13.67 4.81
C THR A 184 5.36 -14.11 3.61
N VAL A 185 6.02 -14.63 2.58
CA VAL A 185 5.40 -15.03 1.32
C VAL A 185 5.92 -16.36 0.81
N ASP A 186 5.05 -17.19 0.23
CA ASP A 186 5.51 -18.44 -0.37
C ASP A 186 6.21 -18.18 -1.70
N THR A 187 5.65 -17.28 -2.53
CA THR A 187 6.26 -16.91 -3.82
C THR A 187 6.37 -15.39 -3.97
N LEU A 188 7.60 -14.91 -4.19
CA LEU A 188 7.93 -13.55 -4.56
C LEU A 188 8.40 -13.50 -6.01
N ASN A 189 7.53 -13.06 -6.92
CA ASN A 189 7.85 -12.96 -8.34
C ASN A 189 8.13 -11.51 -8.76
N LEU A 190 9.40 -11.18 -8.96
CA LEU A 190 9.87 -9.88 -9.45
C LEU A 190 10.39 -9.95 -10.89
N SER A 191 10.21 -11.07 -11.59
CA SER A 191 10.72 -11.31 -12.94
C SER A 191 10.31 -10.24 -13.95
N GLU A 192 11.19 -9.99 -14.92
CA GLU A 192 11.06 -8.99 -15.99
C GLU A 192 10.90 -7.55 -15.50
N ASN A 193 11.36 -7.25 -14.29
CA ASN A 193 11.51 -5.88 -13.81
C ASN A 193 13.00 -5.54 -13.74
N LYS A 194 13.36 -4.31 -14.17
CA LYS A 194 14.73 -3.79 -14.10
C LYS A 194 15.11 -3.47 -12.65
N LEU A 195 15.33 -4.52 -11.87
CA LEU A 195 15.75 -4.39 -10.49
C LEU A 195 17.23 -3.98 -10.43
N GLU A 196 18.04 -4.55 -11.33
CA GLU A 196 19.50 -4.34 -11.39
C GLU A 196 20.19 -4.67 -10.05
N ASP A 197 21.51 -4.54 -9.97
CA ASP A 197 22.24 -4.88 -8.74
C ASP A 197 21.87 -3.96 -7.57
N SER A 198 21.50 -2.70 -7.86
CA SER A 198 21.07 -1.73 -6.84
C SER A 198 19.76 -2.13 -6.17
N GLY A 199 18.75 -2.56 -6.95
CA GLY A 199 17.49 -3.08 -6.42
C GLY A 199 17.68 -4.43 -5.73
N VAL A 200 18.56 -5.31 -6.25
CA VAL A 200 18.89 -6.59 -5.60
C VAL A 200 19.57 -6.37 -4.26
N LYS A 201 20.45 -5.37 -4.11
CA LYS A 201 21.04 -5.02 -2.82
C LYS A 201 19.98 -4.62 -1.79
N ARG A 202 19.01 -3.79 -2.20
CA ARG A 202 17.89 -3.40 -1.33
C ARG A 202 17.03 -4.61 -0.96
N LEU A 203 16.68 -5.44 -1.94
CA LEU A 203 15.96 -6.69 -1.70
C LEU A 203 16.74 -7.61 -0.75
N SER A 204 18.05 -7.73 -0.91
CA SER A 204 18.92 -8.57 -0.08
C SER A 204 18.96 -8.08 1.36
N ALA A 205 19.00 -6.76 1.59
CA ALA A 205 18.86 -6.20 2.93
C ALA A 205 17.54 -6.59 3.60
N LEU A 206 16.44 -6.68 2.81
CA LEU A 206 15.16 -7.18 3.31
C LEU A 206 15.20 -8.67 3.62
N LEU A 207 15.78 -9.48 2.73
CA LEU A 207 15.86 -10.94 2.91
C LEU A 207 16.75 -11.34 4.09
N ALA A 208 17.75 -10.52 4.44
CA ALA A 208 18.62 -10.72 5.60
C ALA A 208 17.88 -10.55 6.94
N ASN A 209 16.70 -9.92 6.95
CA ASN A 209 15.89 -9.78 8.15
C ASN A 209 15.32 -11.15 8.59
N PRO A 210 15.52 -11.60 9.84
CA PRO A 210 15.01 -12.88 10.34
C PRO A 210 13.48 -13.04 10.27
N GLU A 211 12.73 -11.94 10.26
CA GLU A 211 11.27 -11.95 10.13
C GLU A 211 10.81 -12.18 8.68
N CYS A 212 11.71 -12.04 7.71
CA CYS A 212 11.43 -12.32 6.31
C CYS A 212 11.51 -13.81 6.02
N LYS A 213 10.44 -14.34 5.42
CA LYS A 213 10.31 -15.73 5.00
C LYS A 213 9.80 -15.75 3.56
N VAL A 214 10.70 -16.05 2.64
CA VAL A 214 10.39 -16.23 1.20
C VAL A 214 10.80 -17.64 0.82
N LYS A 215 9.90 -18.43 0.23
CA LYS A 215 10.21 -19.82 -0.17
C LYS A 215 10.65 -19.93 -1.64
N ASP A 216 9.99 -19.21 -2.54
CA ASP A 216 10.28 -19.16 -3.99
C ASP A 216 10.53 -17.70 -4.40
N LEU A 217 11.77 -17.38 -4.75
CA LEU A 217 12.20 -16.07 -5.23
C LEU A 217 12.50 -16.12 -6.72
N ARG A 218 11.73 -15.37 -7.52
CA ARG A 218 11.90 -15.31 -8.98
C ARG A 218 12.41 -13.94 -9.42
N LEU A 219 13.61 -13.94 -9.97
CA LEU A 219 14.34 -12.78 -10.48
C LEU A 219 14.68 -12.97 -11.97
N TRP A 220 13.83 -13.67 -12.73
CA TRP A 220 14.10 -13.95 -14.14
C TRP A 220 14.20 -12.65 -14.94
N SER A 221 15.28 -12.46 -15.70
CA SER A 221 15.48 -11.27 -16.56
C SER A 221 15.31 -9.94 -15.79
N CYS A 222 16.02 -9.81 -14.67
CA CYS A 222 15.98 -8.63 -13.79
C CYS A 222 17.19 -7.70 -13.93
N GLY A 223 18.17 -8.04 -14.77
CA GLY A 223 19.41 -7.28 -14.94
C GLY A 223 20.44 -7.51 -13.83
N VAL A 224 20.38 -8.66 -13.15
CA VAL A 224 21.30 -9.04 -12.09
C VAL A 224 22.67 -9.42 -12.67
N SER A 225 23.75 -9.00 -12.03
CA SER A 225 25.13 -9.41 -12.32
C SER A 225 25.76 -10.13 -11.12
N ASP A 226 27.06 -10.41 -11.20
CA ASP A 226 27.84 -10.97 -10.09
C ASP A 226 27.74 -10.15 -8.81
N GLU A 227 27.60 -8.82 -8.93
CA GLU A 227 27.46 -7.93 -7.78
C GLU A 227 26.14 -8.16 -7.04
N GLY A 228 25.02 -8.31 -7.76
CA GLY A 228 23.73 -8.66 -7.18
C GLY A 228 23.74 -10.07 -6.58
N CYS A 229 24.44 -11.02 -7.20
CA CYS A 229 24.62 -12.36 -6.63
C CYS A 229 25.38 -12.34 -5.30
N ALA A 230 26.42 -11.51 -5.16
CA ALA A 230 27.15 -11.35 -3.90
C ALA A 230 26.25 -10.76 -2.79
N ALA A 231 25.37 -9.82 -3.13
CA ALA A 231 24.39 -9.30 -2.19
C ALA A 231 23.39 -10.37 -1.72
N LEU A 232 22.89 -11.20 -2.64
CA LEU A 232 22.02 -12.33 -2.31
C LEU A 232 22.72 -13.37 -1.44
N ASP A 233 23.97 -13.75 -1.76
CA ASP A 233 24.77 -14.68 -0.94
C ASP A 233 24.85 -14.21 0.52
N SER A 234 25.19 -12.94 0.75
CA SER A 234 25.25 -12.34 2.09
C SER A 234 23.91 -12.43 2.84
N ALA A 235 22.80 -12.13 2.16
CA ALA A 235 21.47 -12.21 2.75
C ALA A 235 21.05 -13.66 3.08
N LEU A 236 21.32 -14.60 2.18
CA LEU A 236 20.99 -16.01 2.36
C LEU A 236 21.82 -16.67 3.46
N ARG A 237 23.06 -16.24 3.69
CA ARG A 237 23.84 -16.69 4.87
C ARG A 237 23.30 -16.12 6.16
N SER A 238 22.85 -14.87 6.14
CA SER A 238 22.32 -14.17 7.32
C SER A 238 20.95 -14.72 7.74
N ASN A 239 20.12 -15.14 6.78
CA ASN A 239 18.80 -15.74 7.01
C ASN A 239 18.59 -17.02 6.17
N PRO A 240 19.24 -18.15 6.53
CA PRO A 240 19.39 -19.32 5.65
C PRO A 240 18.18 -20.24 5.57
N SER A 241 17.16 -20.04 6.42
CA SER A 241 16.24 -21.13 6.79
C SER A 241 14.93 -21.23 6.00
N HIS A 242 14.69 -20.37 5.00
CA HIS A 242 13.37 -20.25 4.37
C HIS A 242 13.32 -20.41 2.85
N LEU A 243 14.36 -20.00 2.12
CA LEU A 243 14.36 -20.04 0.66
C LEU A 243 14.63 -21.46 0.13
N LYS A 244 13.76 -21.95 -0.74
CA LYS A 244 13.79 -23.28 -1.38
C LYS A 244 14.07 -23.21 -2.88
N ASP A 245 13.52 -22.22 -3.56
CA ASP A 245 13.70 -22.03 -5.00
C ASP A 245 14.19 -20.60 -5.27
N LEU A 246 15.29 -20.46 -5.99
CA LEU A 246 15.81 -19.18 -6.48
C LEU A 246 15.93 -19.27 -8.01
N ASN A 247 15.21 -18.42 -8.75
CA ASN A 247 15.34 -18.37 -10.20
C ASN A 247 16.06 -17.07 -10.62
N LEU A 248 17.30 -17.21 -11.10
CA LEU A 248 18.12 -16.13 -11.65
C LEU A 248 18.33 -16.24 -13.17
N SER A 249 17.56 -17.07 -13.86
CA SER A 249 17.69 -17.26 -15.32
C SER A 249 17.52 -15.93 -16.08
N GLY A 250 18.12 -15.81 -17.26
CA GLY A 250 18.01 -14.61 -18.09
C GLY A 250 18.70 -13.35 -17.54
N ASN A 251 19.52 -13.49 -16.50
CA ASN A 251 20.40 -12.44 -15.98
C ASN A 251 21.82 -12.55 -16.54
N LYS A 252 22.68 -11.59 -16.20
CA LYS A 252 24.09 -11.53 -16.63
C LYS A 252 25.02 -12.02 -15.51
N VAL A 253 24.69 -13.19 -14.95
CA VAL A 253 25.50 -13.83 -13.89
C VAL A 253 26.69 -14.52 -14.54
N GLY A 254 27.90 -14.13 -14.15
CA GLY A 254 29.16 -14.74 -14.55
C GLY A 254 29.68 -15.73 -13.50
N ASP A 255 30.91 -16.21 -13.73
CA ASP A 255 31.52 -17.27 -12.91
C ASP A 255 31.65 -16.87 -11.43
N SER A 256 31.88 -15.58 -11.15
CA SER A 256 32.01 -15.09 -9.77
C SER A 256 30.67 -15.15 -9.03
N GLY A 257 29.58 -14.76 -9.70
CA GLY A 257 28.24 -14.83 -9.14
C GLY A 257 27.79 -16.27 -8.90
N VAL A 258 28.06 -17.17 -9.87
CA VAL A 258 27.82 -18.61 -9.70
C VAL A 258 28.59 -19.14 -8.50
N LYS A 259 29.88 -18.84 -8.39
CA LYS A 259 30.72 -19.28 -7.26
C LYS A 259 30.17 -18.81 -5.90
N CYS A 260 29.72 -17.56 -5.80
CA CYS A 260 29.12 -17.03 -4.57
C CYS A 260 27.87 -17.82 -4.18
N LEU A 261 26.95 -18.03 -5.12
CA LEU A 261 25.70 -18.74 -4.87
C LEU A 261 25.90 -20.25 -4.63
N SER A 262 26.86 -20.88 -5.30
CA SER A 262 27.23 -22.27 -5.00
C SER A 262 27.73 -22.44 -3.56
N ALA A 263 28.49 -21.48 -3.04
CA ALA A 263 28.93 -21.51 -1.65
C ALA A 263 27.77 -21.34 -0.65
N VAL A 264 26.60 -20.82 -1.05
CA VAL A 264 25.40 -20.78 -0.20
C VAL A 264 24.85 -22.19 -0.01
N LEU A 265 24.89 -23.03 -1.05
CA LEU A 265 24.41 -24.42 -1.00
C LEU A 265 25.24 -25.27 -0.02
N GLU A 266 26.49 -24.91 0.21
CA GLU A 266 27.38 -25.56 1.18
C GLU A 266 27.11 -25.12 2.64
N HIS A 267 26.30 -24.07 2.85
CA HIS A 267 26.00 -23.58 4.19
C HIS A 267 25.10 -24.59 4.95
N PRO A 268 25.43 -24.99 6.20
CA PRO A 268 24.78 -26.11 6.89
C PRO A 268 23.29 -25.90 7.18
N HIS A 269 22.83 -24.65 7.17
CA HIS A 269 21.43 -24.30 7.38
C HIS A 269 20.69 -23.91 6.10
N CYS A 270 21.34 -24.01 4.94
CA CYS A 270 20.74 -23.70 3.65
C CYS A 270 19.58 -24.66 3.36
N LYS A 271 18.46 -24.10 2.90
CA LYS A 271 17.25 -24.83 2.49
C LYS A 271 17.01 -24.78 1.00
N LEU A 272 17.94 -24.19 0.24
CA LEU A 272 17.81 -24.01 -1.19
C LEU A 272 17.89 -25.37 -1.90
N GLU A 273 16.80 -25.75 -2.57
CA GLU A 273 16.63 -27.01 -3.29
C GLU A 273 16.82 -26.82 -4.80
N LYS A 274 16.49 -25.63 -5.33
CA LYS A 274 16.68 -25.27 -6.76
C LYS A 274 17.29 -23.87 -6.91
N LEU A 275 18.25 -23.76 -7.82
CA LEU A 275 18.94 -22.54 -8.23
C LEU A 275 18.98 -22.44 -9.77
#